data_AF-A0A920ETT5-F1
#
_entry.id   AF-A0A920ETT5-F1
#
_cell.length_a   1.000
_cell.length_b   1.000
_cell.length_c   1.000
_cell.angle_alpha   90.00
_cell.angle_beta   90.00
_cell.angle_gamma   90.00
#
_symmetry.space_group_name_H-M   'P 1'
#
loop_
_entity.id
_entity.type
_entity.pdbx_description
1 polymer ?
#
loop_
_entity_poly.entity_id
_entity_poly.type
_entity_poly.pdbx_seq_one_letter_code
_entity_poly.pdbx_strand_id
1 'polypeptide(L)'
;MLAPLSACTGYDGQGDFDQHADGRLTRRQGEQAPFVFGGVQVLSPAAFEATPNGAFSLNHIYDSAAATGRLYGEVLDGRWMHVGTPEGVHAAQEVLASGLSN
;
A
#
# COMPACT_ATOMS: atom_id res chain seq x y z
N MET A 1 -0.21 4.52 -4.29
CA MET A 1 0.48 3.46 -5.04
C MET A 1 0.26 2.15 -4.33
N LEU A 2 -0.12 1.13 -5.08
CA LEU A 2 -0.31 -0.22 -4.62
C LEU A 2 0.79 -1.11 -5.18
N ALA A 3 1.27 -2.05 -4.39
CA ALA A 3 2.11 -3.13 -4.86
C ALA A 3 1.28 -4.42 -4.88
N PRO A 4 1.28 -5.21 -5.96
CA PRO A 4 0.74 -6.56 -5.93
C PRO A 4 1.46 -7.38 -4.85
N LEU A 5 0.71 -8.09 -4.01
CA LEU A 5 1.28 -8.91 -2.93
C LEU A 5 2.28 -9.94 -3.49
N SER A 6 1.99 -10.49 -4.67
CA SER A 6 2.86 -11.42 -5.41
C SER A 6 4.18 -10.80 -5.89
N ALA A 7 4.26 -9.47 -5.98
CA ALA A 7 5.44 -8.73 -6.41
C ALA A 7 6.21 -8.10 -5.22
N CYS A 8 5.78 -8.38 -3.99
CA CYS A 8 6.42 -7.89 -2.77
C CYS A 8 7.58 -8.79 -2.36
N THR A 9 8.66 -8.20 -1.85
CA THR A 9 9.80 -8.91 -1.24
C THR A 9 10.04 -8.35 0.17
N GLY A 10 10.31 -9.21 1.14
CA GLY A 10 10.54 -8.81 2.54
C GLY A 10 9.28 -8.39 3.31
N TYR A 11 8.09 -8.62 2.75
CA TYR A 11 6.80 -8.35 3.39
C TYR A 11 6.10 -9.66 3.75
N ASP A 12 5.69 -9.79 5.01
CA ASP A 12 5.06 -10.98 5.61
C ASP A 12 3.58 -10.78 5.94
N GLY A 13 3.02 -9.63 5.58
CA GLY A 13 1.60 -9.32 5.77
C GLY A 13 0.70 -9.97 4.73
N GLN A 14 -0.61 -9.85 4.99
CA GLN A 14 -1.67 -10.46 4.17
C GLN A 14 -2.33 -9.46 3.19
N GLY A 15 -1.63 -8.39 2.83
CA GLY A 15 -2.16 -7.31 1.99
C GLY A 15 -3.09 -6.35 2.74
N ASP A 16 -3.37 -5.21 2.13
CA ASP A 16 -4.08 -4.08 2.74
C ASP A 16 -5.41 -3.73 2.04
N PHE A 17 -5.48 -3.89 0.72
CA PHE A 17 -6.57 -3.38 -0.10
C PHE A 17 -7.03 -4.33 -1.21
N ASP A 18 -8.34 -4.36 -1.41
CA ASP A 18 -8.98 -4.85 -2.63
C ASP A 18 -9.21 -3.66 -3.59
N GLN A 19 -9.08 -3.91 -4.89
CA GLN A 19 -9.33 -2.89 -5.93
C GLN A 19 -10.53 -3.29 -6.78
N HIS A 20 -11.44 -2.34 -6.96
CA HIS A 20 -12.57 -2.45 -7.87
C HIS A 20 -12.16 -2.17 -9.31
N ALA A 21 -12.96 -2.62 -10.28
CA ALA A 21 -12.69 -2.41 -11.71
C ALA A 21 -12.60 -0.93 -12.12
N ASP A 22 -13.16 -0.01 -11.33
CA ASP A 22 -13.10 1.44 -11.53
C ASP A 22 -11.91 2.11 -10.80
N GLY A 23 -11.00 1.31 -10.25
CA GLY A 23 -9.81 1.77 -9.54
C GLY A 23 -10.03 2.18 -8.09
N ARG A 24 -11.28 2.13 -7.59
CA ARG A 24 -11.58 2.40 -6.17
C ARG A 24 -11.03 1.30 -5.29
N LEU A 25 -10.70 1.66 -4.04
CA LEU A 25 -10.16 0.72 -3.06
C LEU A 25 -11.10 0.52 -1.88
N THR A 26 -11.11 -0.69 -1.36
CA THR A 26 -11.64 -1.04 -0.04
C THR A 26 -10.56 -1.70 0.79
N ARG A 27 -10.63 -1.52 2.12
CA ARG A 27 -9.75 -2.25 3.04
C ARG A 27 -9.97 -3.75 2.89
N ARG A 28 -8.93 -4.56 3.11
CA ARG A 28 -9.00 -6.02 3.12
C ARG A 28 -10.23 -6.51 3.89
N GLN A 29 -11.13 -7.22 3.21
CA GLN A 29 -12.36 -7.77 3.82
C GLN A 29 -12.22 -9.24 4.25
N GLY A 30 -11.24 -9.96 3.72
CA GLY A 30 -10.99 -11.38 4.01
C GLY A 30 -9.68 -11.64 4.77
N GLU A 31 -9.23 -12.89 4.74
CA GLU A 31 -7.93 -13.28 5.29
C GLU A 31 -6.78 -12.56 4.56
N GLN A 32 -6.85 -12.50 3.23
CA GLN A 32 -5.86 -11.84 2.38
C GLN A 32 -6.50 -10.82 1.44
N ALA A 33 -5.70 -9.82 1.04
CA ALA A 33 -6.00 -8.87 -0.02
C ALA A 33 -4.86 -8.86 -1.05
N PRO A 34 -5.15 -8.62 -2.34
CA PRO A 34 -4.16 -8.72 -3.41
C PRO A 34 -3.13 -7.59 -3.41
N PHE A 35 -3.39 -6.46 -2.73
CA PHE A 35 -2.54 -5.27 -2.82
C PHE A 35 -2.07 -4.76 -1.47
N VAL A 36 -0.81 -4.35 -1.42
CA VAL A 36 -0.15 -3.69 -0.29
C VAL A 36 -0.03 -2.19 -0.56
N PHE A 37 -0.18 -1.35 0.47
CA PHE A 37 0.14 0.07 0.34
C PHE A 37 1.65 0.28 0.16
N GLY A 38 2.06 0.74 -1.02
CA GLY A 38 3.47 0.87 -1.39
C GLY A 38 4.20 2.09 -0.80
N GLY A 39 3.57 2.87 0.09
CA GLY A 39 4.19 4.02 0.76
C GLY A 39 4.13 5.34 0.02
N VAL A 40 3.61 5.39 -1.22
CA VAL A 40 3.44 6.61 -2.02
C VAL A 40 1.97 6.95 -2.17
N GLN A 41 1.61 8.20 -1.93
CA GLN A 41 0.23 8.68 -1.97
C GLN A 41 0.15 10.15 -2.36
N VAL A 42 -1.01 10.55 -2.88
CA VAL A 42 -1.40 11.93 -3.10
C VAL A 42 -2.70 12.14 -2.33
N LEU A 43 -2.70 13.11 -1.40
CA LEU A 43 -3.85 13.40 -0.54
C LEU A 43 -4.30 14.84 -0.76
N SER A 44 -5.62 15.05 -0.85
CA SER A 44 -6.20 16.39 -0.86
C SER A 44 -6.00 17.05 0.52
N PRO A 45 -5.65 18.34 0.60
CA PRO A 45 -5.62 19.06 1.88
C PRO A 45 -6.94 18.98 2.65
N ALA A 46 -8.07 18.97 1.96
CA ALA A 46 -9.41 18.87 2.58
C ALA A 46 -9.61 17.54 3.34
N ALA A 47 -8.85 16.49 3.01
CA ALA A 47 -8.92 15.21 3.73
C ALA A 47 -8.45 15.31 5.18
N PHE A 48 -7.75 16.39 5.55
CA PHE A 48 -7.21 16.63 6.88
C PHE A 48 -8.14 17.47 7.77
N GLU A 49 -9.18 18.11 7.21
CA GLU A 49 -10.05 19.04 7.95
C GLU A 49 -10.76 18.40 9.16
N ALA A 50 -11.06 17.10 9.08
CA ALA A 50 -11.73 16.34 10.13
C ALA A 50 -10.77 15.43 10.93
N THR A 51 -9.45 15.67 10.86
CA THR A 51 -8.46 14.82 11.56
C THR A 51 -8.25 15.24 13.02
N PRO A 52 -7.87 14.31 13.91
CA PRO A 52 -7.59 14.64 15.31
C PRO A 52 -6.43 15.63 15.48
N ASN A 53 -6.46 16.40 16.57
CA ASN A 53 -5.30 17.20 16.99
C ASN A 53 -4.16 16.28 17.45
N GLY A 54 -2.92 16.63 17.09
CA GLY A 54 -1.72 15.87 17.48
C GLY A 54 -1.37 14.75 16.51
N ALA A 55 -0.61 13.75 16.97
CA ALA A 55 -0.25 12.61 16.14
C ALA A 55 -1.46 11.67 15.95
N PHE A 56 -1.75 11.29 14.70
CA PHE A 56 -2.84 10.38 14.36
C PHE A 56 -2.44 9.45 13.21
N SER A 57 -3.20 8.37 13.04
CA SER A 57 -3.00 7.42 11.93
C SER A 57 -3.66 7.91 10.64
N LEU A 58 -2.94 7.85 9.52
CA LEU A 58 -3.49 8.13 8.20
C LEU A 58 -4.63 7.17 7.78
N ASN A 59 -4.78 6.03 8.47
CA ASN A 59 -5.91 5.14 8.23
C ASN A 59 -7.26 5.84 8.43
N HIS A 60 -7.37 6.84 9.32
CA HIS A 60 -8.60 7.63 9.44
C HIS A 60 -9.00 8.31 8.13
N ILE A 61 -8.02 8.83 7.39
CA ILE A 61 -8.24 9.46 6.08
C ILE A 61 -8.64 8.40 5.06
N TYR A 62 -7.95 7.26 5.04
CA TYR A 62 -8.26 6.18 4.09
C TYR A 62 -9.65 5.59 4.32
N ASP A 63 -10.03 5.37 5.57
CA ASP A 63 -11.34 4.79 5.91
C ASP A 63 -12.46 5.79 5.57
N SER A 64 -12.28 7.09 5.83
CA SER A 64 -13.23 8.14 5.42
C SER A 64 -13.34 8.25 3.89
N ALA A 65 -12.21 8.23 3.19
CA ALA A 65 -12.18 8.26 1.73
C ALA A 65 -12.82 7.00 1.13
N ALA A 66 -12.59 5.81 1.69
CA ALA A 66 -13.23 4.57 1.25
C ALA A 66 -14.75 4.64 1.44
N ALA A 67 -15.22 5.08 2.61
CA ALA A 67 -16.64 5.22 2.94
C ALA A 67 -17.38 6.20 2.01
N THR A 68 -16.70 7.24 1.54
CA THR A 68 -17.26 8.24 0.60
C THR A 68 -16.94 7.96 -0.87
N GLY A 69 -16.24 6.86 -1.16
CA GLY A 69 -15.91 6.47 -2.53
C GLY A 69 -14.84 7.31 -3.21
N ARG A 70 -13.95 7.89 -2.42
CA ARG A 70 -12.88 8.78 -2.84
C ARG A 70 -11.48 8.18 -2.69
N LEU A 71 -11.38 6.93 -2.24
CA LEU A 71 -10.10 6.20 -2.16
C LEU A 71 -9.85 5.43 -3.46
N TYR A 72 -8.74 5.73 -4.12
CA TYR A 72 -8.31 5.12 -5.37
C TYR A 72 -6.86 4.65 -5.27
N GLY A 73 -6.49 3.69 -6.12
CA GLY A 73 -5.14 3.15 -6.18
C GLY A 73 -4.64 3.01 -7.61
N GLU A 74 -3.37 3.33 -7.80
CA GLU A 74 -2.60 2.98 -8.99
C GLU A 74 -1.66 1.84 -8.64
N VAL A 75 -1.71 0.76 -9.43
CA VAL A 75 -0.91 -0.46 -9.23
C VAL A 75 0.46 -0.27 -9.86
N LEU A 76 1.50 -0.53 -9.08
CA LEU A 76 2.88 -0.53 -9.56
C LEU A 76 3.08 -1.68 -10.55
N ASP A 77 3.49 -1.34 -11.77
CA ASP A 77 4.06 -2.28 -12.73
C ASP A 77 5.56 -2.47 -12.45
N GLY A 78 5.85 -3.33 -11.48
CA GLY A 78 7.21 -3.60 -11.04
C GLY A 78 7.28 -4.25 -9.65
N ARG A 79 8.51 -4.35 -9.14
CA ARG A 79 8.80 -4.97 -7.84
C ARG A 79 8.70 -3.95 -6.72
N TRP A 80 8.17 -4.37 -5.58
CA TRP A 80 8.18 -3.58 -4.36
C TRP A 80 8.91 -4.34 -3.24
N MET A 81 9.71 -3.62 -2.45
CA MET A 81 10.57 -4.22 -1.43
C MET A 81 10.27 -3.55 -0.08
N HIS A 82 9.90 -4.36 0.91
CA HIS A 82 9.78 -3.91 2.29
C HIS A 82 11.13 -4.07 2.99
N VAL A 83 11.77 -2.95 3.30
CA VAL A 83 13.14 -2.89 3.84
C VAL A 83 13.10 -2.36 5.28
N GLY A 84 12.29 -3.00 6.12
CA GLY A 84 12.07 -2.59 7.52
C GLY A 84 12.90 -3.38 8.55
N THR A 85 13.42 -4.55 8.16
CA THR A 85 14.19 -5.46 9.03
C THR A 85 15.54 -5.80 8.41
N PRO A 86 16.52 -6.31 9.18
CA PRO A 86 17.79 -6.81 8.64
C PRO A 86 17.60 -7.86 7.53
N GLU A 87 16.63 -8.76 7.69
CA GLU A 87 16.28 -9.78 6.71
C GLU A 87 15.71 -9.14 5.43
N GLY A 88 14.86 -8.12 5.58
CA GLY A 88 14.32 -7.35 4.45
C GLY A 88 15.41 -6.60 3.67
N VAL A 89 16.44 -6.09 4.35
CA VAL A 89 17.63 -5.49 3.70
C VAL A 89 18.36 -6.54 2.87
N HIS A 90 18.61 -7.73 3.43
CA HIS A 90 19.30 -8.79 2.70
C HIS A 90 18.52 -9.23 1.46
N ALA A 91 17.22 -9.48 1.61
CA ALA A 91 16.35 -9.85 0.50
C ALA A 91 16.34 -8.77 -0.61
N ALA A 92 16.29 -7.48 -0.24
CA ALA A 92 16.37 -6.40 -1.22
C ALA A 92 17.72 -6.36 -1.96
N GLN A 93 18.83 -6.63 -1.27
CA GLN A 93 20.16 -6.69 -1.89
C GLN A 93 20.27 -7.83 -2.91
N GLU A 94 19.73 -9.01 -2.60
CA GLU A 94 19.71 -10.15 -3.53
C GLU A 94 18.94 -9.82 -4.81
N VAL A 95 17.78 -9.16 -4.66
CA VAL A 95 16.96 -8.70 -5.79
C VAL A 95 17.69 -7.71 -6.68
N LEU A 96 18.41 -6.76 -6.08
CA LEU A 96 19.20 -5.79 -6.83
C LEU A 96 20.39 -6.46 -7.53
N ALA A 97 21.01 -7.46 -6.89
CA ALA A 97 22.15 -8.20 -7.45
C ALA A 97 21.75 -9.13 -8.61
N SER A 98 20.53 -9.68 -8.60
CA SER A 98 20.03 -10.55 -9.69
C SER A 98 19.70 -9.80 -10.99
N GLY A 99 19.76 -8.46 -10.97
CA GLY A 99 19.24 -7.61 -12.03
C GLY A 99 17.72 -7.43 -11.90
N LEU A 100 17.24 -6.20 -12.08
CA LEU A 100 15.82 -5.89 -12.15
C LEU A 100 15.31 -6.27 -13.55
N SER A 101 14.82 -7.50 -13.70
CA SER A 101 14.01 -7.88 -14.86
C SER A 101 12.54 -7.68 -14.49
N ASN A 102 11.82 -6.88 -15.28
CA ASN A 102 10.35 -6.76 -15.19
C ASN A 102 9.67 -8.05 -15.65
#